data_AF-U3U624-F1
#
_entry.id   AF-U3U624-F1
#
_cell.length_a   1.000
_cell.length_b   1.000
_cell.length_c   1.000
_cell.angle_alpha   90.00
_cell.angle_beta   90.00
_cell.angle_gamma   90.00
#
_symmetry.space_group_name_H-M   'P 1'
#
loop_
_entity.id
_entity.type
_entity.pdbx_description
1 polymer ?
#
loop_
_entity_poly.entity_id
_entity_poly.type
_entity_poly.pdbx_seq_one_letter_code
_entity_poly.pdbx_strand_id
1 'polypeptide(L)'
;MVAPLVQDGKFFATTRFSGSHRQSLAALRAGQADLAAIDCITWALLRKYRPQELQGVAIIGETPLCAALSLITSAKTDSLLLEKLRSTLFELANVEDYKDVMKANLLAGFSVPQRDWFDEVKRWEDDAAALSVTAL
;
A
#
# COMPACT_ATOMS: atom_id res chain seq x y z
N MET A 1 13.98 2.77 -9.25
CA MET A 1 14.81 1.55 -9.17
C MET A 1 15.16 0.97 -10.53
N VAL A 2 14.21 0.84 -11.49
CA VAL A 2 14.50 0.32 -12.84
C VAL A 2 14.55 1.36 -13.95
N ALA A 3 14.08 2.59 -13.71
CA ALA A 3 14.07 3.66 -14.71
C ALA A 3 15.43 3.94 -15.40
N PRO A 4 16.58 3.92 -14.70
CA PRO A 4 17.88 4.10 -15.35
C PRO A 4 18.28 2.96 -16.29
N LEU A 5 17.58 1.82 -16.24
CA LEU A 5 17.87 0.63 -17.03
C LEU A 5 16.97 0.51 -18.28
N VAL A 6 16.07 1.48 -18.49
CA VAL A 6 15.15 1.50 -19.62
C VAL A 6 15.92 1.63 -20.94
N GLN A 7 15.62 0.76 -21.90
CA GLN A 7 16.16 0.80 -23.25
C GLN A 7 14.99 0.92 -24.24
N ASP A 8 15.06 1.87 -25.17
CA ASP A 8 14.00 2.13 -26.16
C ASP A 8 12.59 2.26 -25.54
N GLY A 9 12.50 2.88 -24.37
CA GLY A 9 11.24 3.10 -23.64
C GLY A 9 10.67 1.87 -22.95
N LYS A 10 11.41 0.74 -22.90
CA LYS A 10 10.98 -0.48 -22.21
C LYS A 10 12.07 -1.01 -21.28
N PHE A 11 11.64 -1.52 -20.13
CA PHE A 11 12.48 -2.32 -19.24
C PHE A 11 11.90 -3.72 -19.07
N PHE A 12 10.59 -3.81 -18.80
CA PHE A 12 9.87 -5.07 -18.74
C PHE A 12 9.32 -5.46 -20.11
N ALA A 13 9.35 -6.76 -20.42
CA ALA A 13 8.71 -7.30 -21.61
C ALA A 13 7.18 -7.12 -21.58
N THR A 14 6.57 -7.29 -20.39
CA THR A 14 5.12 -7.13 -20.16
C THR A 14 4.82 -6.68 -18.73
N THR A 15 3.76 -5.88 -18.56
CA THR A 15 3.18 -5.52 -17.25
C THR A 15 1.79 -6.15 -17.12
N ARG A 16 1.40 -6.59 -15.92
CA ARG A 16 0.09 -7.22 -15.66
C ARG A 16 -0.52 -6.69 -14.35
N PHE A 17 -1.81 -6.39 -14.40
CA PHE A 17 -2.60 -6.11 -13.21
C PHE A 17 -3.20 -7.39 -12.64
N SER A 18 -2.66 -7.84 -11.52
CA SER A 18 -3.14 -9.03 -10.82
C SER A 18 -4.42 -8.81 -10.01
N GLY A 19 -4.86 -7.57 -9.80
CA GLY A 19 -6.03 -7.22 -8.99
C GLY A 19 -5.84 -7.30 -7.47
N SER A 20 -4.76 -7.89 -6.95
CA SER A 20 -4.40 -7.83 -5.53
C SER A 20 -2.96 -8.25 -5.26
N HIS A 21 -2.37 -7.78 -4.16
CA HIS A 21 -1.02 -8.20 -3.74
C HIS A 21 -0.87 -9.73 -3.58
N ARG A 22 -1.88 -10.43 -3.03
CA ARG A 22 -1.84 -11.90 -2.91
C ARG A 22 -1.87 -12.59 -4.26
N GLN A 23 -2.64 -12.07 -5.23
CA GLN A 23 -2.64 -12.59 -6.60
C GLN A 23 -1.29 -12.33 -7.30
N SER A 24 -0.65 -11.18 -7.06
CA SER A 24 0.72 -10.94 -7.54
C SER A 24 1.71 -11.98 -6.99
N LEU A 25 1.66 -12.26 -5.67
CA LEU A 25 2.51 -13.29 -5.05
C LEU A 25 2.21 -14.69 -5.60
N ALA A 26 0.93 -15.01 -5.86
CA ALA A 26 0.55 -16.27 -6.49
C ALA A 26 1.13 -16.40 -7.91
N ALA A 27 1.11 -15.31 -8.70
CA ALA A 27 1.71 -15.28 -10.03
C ALA A 27 3.23 -15.50 -9.97
N LEU A 28 3.93 -14.90 -9.00
CA LEU A 28 5.36 -15.17 -8.78
C LEU A 28 5.62 -16.65 -8.48
N ARG A 29 4.89 -17.24 -7.54
CA ARG A 29 5.05 -18.67 -7.17
C ARG A 29 4.72 -19.62 -8.31
N ALA A 30 3.82 -19.23 -9.20
CA ALA A 30 3.44 -19.99 -10.39
C ALA A 30 4.38 -19.78 -11.59
N GLY A 31 5.43 -18.94 -11.46
CA GLY A 31 6.33 -18.59 -12.56
C GLY A 31 5.66 -17.77 -13.68
N GLN A 32 4.55 -17.09 -13.37
CA GLN A 32 3.80 -16.27 -14.32
C GLN A 32 4.22 -14.80 -14.32
N ALA A 33 5.06 -14.41 -13.37
CA ALA A 33 5.69 -13.11 -13.26
C ALA A 33 7.06 -13.26 -12.60
N ASP A 34 8.01 -12.40 -12.98
CA ASP A 34 9.36 -12.38 -12.41
C ASP A 34 9.47 -11.44 -11.20
N LEU A 35 8.65 -10.38 -11.18
CA LEU A 35 8.67 -9.31 -10.19
C LEU A 35 7.26 -8.82 -9.86
N ALA A 36 7.06 -8.35 -8.63
CA ALA A 36 5.83 -7.71 -8.19
C ALA A 36 6.11 -6.64 -7.12
N ALA A 37 5.35 -5.54 -7.18
CA ALA A 37 5.28 -4.55 -6.11
C ALA A 37 4.21 -4.98 -5.09
N ILE A 38 4.60 -5.08 -3.82
CA ILE A 38 3.76 -5.56 -2.72
C ILE A 38 3.76 -4.52 -1.60
N ASP A 39 2.57 -4.15 -1.14
CA ASP A 39 2.40 -3.31 0.04
C ASP A 39 3.04 -3.94 1.29
N CYS A 40 3.79 -3.15 2.05
CA CYS A 40 4.61 -3.64 3.16
C CYS A 40 3.75 -4.15 4.33
N ILE A 41 2.56 -3.58 4.55
CA ILE A 41 1.62 -4.05 5.57
C ILE A 41 1.06 -5.42 5.16
N THR A 42 0.65 -5.58 3.90
CA THR A 42 0.22 -6.86 3.34
C THR A 42 1.30 -7.92 3.48
N TRP A 43 2.55 -7.60 3.15
CA TRP A 43 3.69 -8.49 3.34
C TRP A 43 3.86 -8.90 4.81
N ALA A 44 3.82 -7.94 5.74
CA ALA A 44 3.96 -8.21 7.17
C ALA A 44 2.83 -9.09 7.71
N LEU A 45 1.58 -8.85 7.29
CA LEU A 45 0.42 -9.67 7.64
C LEU A 45 0.53 -11.10 7.09
N LEU A 46 0.96 -11.26 5.84
CA LEU A 46 1.20 -12.59 5.26
C LEU A 46 2.31 -13.33 5.99
N ARG A 47 3.41 -12.66 6.33
CA ARG A 47 4.49 -13.27 7.10
C ARG A 47 4.00 -13.77 8.46
N LYS A 48 3.11 -13.02 9.12
CA LYS A 48 2.57 -13.36 10.44
C LYS A 48 1.55 -14.51 10.39
N TYR A 49 0.64 -14.48 9.42
CA TYR A 49 -0.54 -15.37 9.42
C TYR A 49 -0.52 -16.46 8.35
N ARG A 50 0.25 -16.27 7.28
CA ARG A 50 0.30 -17.14 6.08
C ARG A 50 1.72 -17.22 5.49
N PRO A 51 2.77 -17.54 6.29
CA PRO A 51 4.15 -17.52 5.80
C PRO A 51 4.40 -18.44 4.60
N GLN A 52 3.61 -19.50 4.43
CA GLN A 52 3.63 -20.37 3.25
C GLN A 52 3.37 -19.63 1.94
N GLU A 53 2.58 -18.54 1.96
CA GLU A 53 2.35 -17.70 0.77
C GLU A 53 3.58 -16.88 0.39
N LEU A 54 4.63 -16.83 1.23
CA LEU A 54 5.89 -16.14 0.95
C LEU A 54 7.04 -17.11 0.62
N GLN A 55 6.77 -18.41 0.49
CA GLN A 55 7.79 -19.37 0.11
C GLN A 55 8.25 -19.15 -1.32
N GLY A 56 9.57 -19.23 -1.54
CA GLY A 56 10.18 -19.10 -2.86
C GLY A 56 10.21 -17.67 -3.42
N VAL A 57 9.80 -16.66 -2.64
CA VAL A 57 9.93 -15.25 -3.01
C VAL A 57 10.88 -14.53 -2.05
N ALA A 58 11.56 -13.50 -2.55
CA ALA A 58 12.46 -12.67 -1.77
C ALA A 58 12.23 -11.18 -2.08
N ILE A 59 12.47 -10.32 -1.08
CA ILE A 59 12.49 -8.88 -1.29
C ILE A 59 13.81 -8.51 -1.95
N ILE A 60 13.75 -7.85 -3.10
CA ILE A 60 14.94 -7.38 -3.84
C ILE A 60 15.15 -5.86 -3.77
N GLY A 61 14.23 -5.15 -3.11
CA GLY A 61 14.30 -3.71 -2.89
C GLY A 61 13.01 -3.18 -2.26
N GLU A 62 13.09 -1.99 -1.70
CA GLU A 62 11.99 -1.31 -1.02
C GLU A 62 11.89 0.13 -1.53
N THR A 63 10.67 0.65 -1.59
CA THR A 63 10.44 2.09 -1.82
C THR A 63 10.64 2.86 -0.51
N PRO A 64 10.88 4.18 -0.55
CA PRO A 64 10.82 5.00 0.66
C PRO A 64 9.43 4.88 1.33
N LEU A 65 9.38 5.21 2.61
CA LEU A 65 8.11 5.27 3.35
C LEU A 65 7.25 6.40 2.79
N CYS A 66 5.93 6.21 2.80
CA CYS A 66 4.96 7.26 2.54
C CYS A 66 3.84 7.21 3.58
N ALA A 67 2.95 8.19 3.56
CA ALA A 67 1.78 8.21 4.44
C ALA A 67 0.93 6.95 4.29
N ALA A 68 0.45 6.44 5.43
CA ALA A 68 -0.42 5.27 5.47
C ALA A 68 -1.78 5.50 4.78
N LEU A 69 -2.44 4.40 4.43
CA LEU A 69 -3.76 4.41 3.79
C LEU A 69 -4.77 5.19 4.64
N SER A 70 -5.56 6.04 3.97
CA SER A 70 -6.57 6.89 4.61
C SER A 70 -7.96 6.29 4.50
N LEU A 71 -8.78 6.50 5.52
CA LEU A 71 -10.23 6.40 5.40
C LEU A 71 -10.76 7.75 4.88
N ILE A 72 -11.47 7.72 3.76
CA ILE A 72 -11.96 8.91 3.06
C ILE A 72 -13.48 8.90 3.05
N THR A 73 -14.10 10.02 3.43
CA THR A 73 -15.55 10.22 3.36
C THR A 73 -15.94 10.93 2.07
N SER A 74 -17.25 11.03 1.81
CA SER A 74 -17.74 11.82 0.68
C SER A 74 -17.38 13.30 0.87
N ALA A 75 -17.08 14.01 -0.21
CA ALA A 75 -16.95 15.46 -0.19
C ALA A 75 -18.23 16.18 0.29
N LYS A 76 -19.38 15.50 0.30
CA LYS A 76 -20.67 16.00 0.80
C LYS A 76 -20.93 15.71 2.29
N THR A 77 -20.04 14.98 2.96
CA THR A 77 -20.18 14.69 4.39
C THR A 77 -20.08 15.99 5.18
N ASP A 78 -21.10 16.31 5.97
CA ASP A 78 -21.10 17.52 6.79
C ASP A 78 -20.10 17.45 7.94
N SER A 79 -19.76 18.61 8.50
CA SER A 79 -18.74 18.73 9.54
C SER A 79 -19.10 17.99 10.84
N LEU A 80 -20.40 17.91 11.18
CA LEU A 80 -20.85 17.25 12.39
C LEU A 80 -20.67 15.73 12.27
N LEU A 81 -21.05 15.16 11.13
CA LEU A 81 -20.84 13.74 10.85
C LEU A 81 -19.35 13.41 10.72
N LEU A 82 -18.56 14.27 10.07
CA LEU A 82 -17.11 14.08 9.97
C LEU A 82 -16.44 14.03 11.35
N GLU A 83 -16.82 14.93 12.25
CA GLU A 83 -16.28 14.94 13.60
C GLU A 83 -16.68 13.71 14.39
N LYS A 84 -17.94 13.27 14.29
CA LYS A 84 -18.40 12.01 14.90
C LYS A 84 -17.62 10.79 14.38
N LEU A 85 -17.38 10.70 13.08
CA LEU A 85 -16.60 9.59 12.52
C LEU A 85 -15.17 9.58 13.07
N ARG A 86 -14.54 10.75 13.17
CA ARG A 86 -13.19 10.90 13.74
C ARG A 86 -13.15 10.52 15.21
N SER A 87 -14.09 11.03 16.01
CA SER A 87 -14.14 10.72 17.45
C SER A 87 -14.40 9.24 17.69
N THR A 88 -15.33 8.62 16.94
CA THR A 88 -15.60 7.18 17.05
C THR A 88 -14.39 6.32 16.68
N LEU A 89 -13.63 6.67 15.63
CA LEU A 89 -12.40 5.93 15.29
C LEU A 89 -11.33 6.09 16.38
N PHE A 90 -11.18 7.29 16.94
CA PHE A 90 -10.25 7.54 18.02
C PHE A 90 -10.63 6.76 19.29
N GLU A 91 -11.91 6.77 19.67
CA GLU A 91 -12.43 6.01 20.80
C GLU A 91 -12.24 4.50 20.59
N LEU A 92 -12.60 3.97 19.42
CA LEU A 92 -12.46 2.56 19.08
C LEU A 92 -11.01 2.08 19.23
N ALA A 93 -10.02 2.89 18.82
CA ALA A 93 -8.62 2.56 18.97
C ALA A 93 -8.14 2.46 20.43
N ASN A 94 -8.90 3.01 21.38
CA ASN A 94 -8.56 3.06 22.80
C ASN A 94 -9.41 2.12 23.68
N VAL A 95 -10.44 1.48 23.13
CA VAL A 95 -11.23 0.47 23.84
C VAL A 95 -10.43 -0.82 23.97
N GLU A 96 -10.33 -1.34 25.20
CA GLU A 96 -9.51 -2.52 25.53
C GLU A 96 -9.89 -3.74 24.68
N ASP A 97 -11.19 -3.99 24.50
CA ASP A 97 -11.73 -5.11 23.70
C ASP A 97 -11.25 -5.11 22.23
N TYR A 98 -10.87 -3.95 21.69
CA TYR A 98 -10.40 -3.82 20.31
C TYR A 98 -8.87 -3.81 20.17
N LYS A 99 -8.10 -3.73 21.27
CA LYS A 99 -6.63 -3.67 21.18
C LYS A 99 -6.01 -4.89 20.51
N ASP A 100 -6.53 -6.08 20.80
CA ASP A 100 -6.03 -7.31 20.18
C ASP A 100 -6.33 -7.34 18.68
N VAL A 101 -7.51 -6.87 18.26
CA VAL A 101 -7.88 -6.76 16.84
C VAL A 101 -7.00 -5.73 16.12
N MET A 102 -6.78 -4.57 16.74
CA MET A 102 -5.90 -3.52 16.20
C MET A 102 -4.46 -4.06 16.02
N LYS A 103 -3.90 -4.68 17.06
CA LYS A 103 -2.56 -5.30 17.02
C LYS A 103 -2.48 -6.46 16.03
N ALA A 104 -3.55 -7.24 15.88
CA ALA A 104 -3.62 -8.30 14.89
C ALA A 104 -3.50 -7.74 13.47
N ASN A 105 -4.09 -6.57 13.21
CA ASN A 105 -4.06 -5.89 11.92
C ASN A 105 -2.92 -4.86 11.76
N LEU A 106 -1.94 -4.88 12.68
CA LEU A 106 -0.79 -3.95 12.67
C LEU A 106 -1.19 -2.47 12.77
N LEU A 107 -2.31 -2.18 13.41
CA LEU A 107 -2.80 -0.82 13.65
C LEU A 107 -2.46 -0.40 15.08
N ALA A 108 -1.98 0.84 15.23
CA ALA A 108 -1.72 1.47 16.53
C ALA A 108 -2.73 2.56 16.89
N GLY A 109 -3.56 3.00 15.94
CA GLY A 109 -4.56 4.04 16.15
C GLY A 109 -4.91 4.78 14.87
N PHE A 110 -5.63 5.89 15.02
CA PHE A 110 -6.04 6.78 13.94
C PHE A 110 -5.64 8.22 14.25
N SER A 111 -5.30 8.98 13.21
CA SER A 111 -5.01 10.41 13.29
C SER A 111 -5.74 11.15 12.17
N VAL A 112 -5.95 12.45 12.37
CA VAL A 112 -6.51 13.31 11.30
C VAL A 112 -5.40 13.61 10.30
N PRO A 113 -5.52 13.19 9.03
CA PRO A 113 -4.47 13.40 8.05
C PRO A 113 -4.37 14.86 7.64
N GLN A 114 -3.14 15.34 7.42
CA GLN A 114 -2.88 16.58 6.69
C GLN A 114 -2.64 16.24 5.21
N ARG A 115 -3.05 17.16 4.31
CA ARG A 115 -2.97 16.93 2.86
C ARG A 115 -1.54 16.78 2.36
N ASP A 116 -0.61 17.49 2.99
CA ASP A 116 0.82 17.52 2.66
C ASP A 116 1.55 16.20 2.98
N TRP A 117 1.01 15.38 3.89
CA TRP A 117 1.54 14.03 4.16
C TRP A 117 1.56 13.15 2.91
N PHE A 118 0.73 13.44 1.91
CA PHE A 118 0.64 12.70 0.64
C PHE A 118 1.42 13.35 -0.50
N ASP A 119 2.11 14.47 -0.26
CA ASP A 119 2.84 15.17 -1.32
C ASP A 119 3.99 14.34 -1.88
N GLU A 120 4.58 13.45 -1.07
CA GLU A 120 5.59 12.51 -1.55
C GLU A 120 5.04 11.53 -2.59
N VAL A 121 3.82 11.03 -2.41
CA VAL A 121 3.19 10.13 -3.38
C VAL A 121 2.89 10.88 -4.68
N LYS A 122 2.44 12.14 -4.61
CA LYS A 122 2.27 12.98 -5.79
C LYS A 122 3.59 13.25 -6.50
N ARG A 123 4.66 13.53 -5.75
CA ARG A 123 6.00 13.72 -6.31
C ARG A 123 6.46 12.48 -7.08
N TRP A 124 6.19 11.28 -6.56
CA TRP A 124 6.52 10.04 -7.27
C TRP A 124 5.73 9.86 -8.57
N GLU A 125 4.46 10.29 -8.60
CA GLU A 125 3.65 10.32 -9.83
C GLU A 125 4.25 11.28 -10.86
N ASP A 126 4.63 12.50 -10.45
CA ASP A 126 5.28 13.50 -11.30
C ASP A 126 6.64 12.99 -11.83
N ASP A 127 7.47 12.42 -10.95
CA ASP A 127 8.78 11.83 -11.30
C ASP A 127 8.61 10.67 -12.31
N ALA A 128 7.60 9.82 -12.11
CA ALA A 128 7.28 8.72 -13.02
C ALA A 128 6.81 9.26 -14.39
N ALA A 129 5.94 10.26 -14.41
CA ALA A 129 5.46 10.89 -15.64
C ALA A 129 6.60 11.56 -16.42
N ALA A 130 7.55 12.22 -15.73
CA ALA A 130 8.74 12.80 -16.35
C ALA A 130 9.64 11.74 -17.03
N LEU A 131 9.57 10.49 -16.56
CA LEU A 131 10.25 9.33 -17.14
C LEU A 131 9.39 8.59 -18.17
N SER A 132 8.29 9.21 -18.65
CA SER A 132 7.33 8.64 -19.59
C SER A 132 6.59 7.39 -19.08
N VAL A 133 6.55 7.18 -17.76
CA VAL A 133 5.68 6.19 -17.13
C VAL A 133 4.32 6.85 -16.89
N THR A 134 3.52 6.92 -17.95
CA THR A 134 2.21 7.61 -17.93
C THR A 134 1.03 6.67 -17.69
N ALA A 135 1.28 5.37 -17.63
CA ALA A 135 0.34 4.33 -17.28
C ALA A 135 1.10 3.10 -16.77
N LEU A 136 0.53 2.42 -15.78
CA LEU A 136 0.82 1.01 -15.51
C LEU A 136 -0.20 0.14 -16.23
#